data_AF-A0A7Y7UL00-F1
#
_entry.id   AF-A0A7Y7UL00-F1
#
_cell.length_a   1.000
_cell.length_b   1.000
_cell.length_c   1.000
_cell.angle_alpha   90.00
_cell.angle_beta   90.00
_cell.angle_gamma   90.00
#
_symmetry.space_group_name_H-M   'P 1'
#
loop_
_entity.id
_entity.type
_entity.pdbx_description
1 polymer ?
#
loop_
_entity_poly.entity_id
_entity_poly.type
_entity_poly.pdbx_seq_one_letter_code
_entity_poly.pdbx_strand_id
1 'polypeptide(L)'
;MKKIIIYLSLTLFLIITQFSSNSEKTKLTYTSIPETFVFDGCSMFPDGNYLDCCTNHDKTYYFGGTYIDRFRSDNELFSCVYSKGNILNKFLAPTMWVGVRLGGAPIFPTSYRWGFGRDLK
;
A
#
# COMPACT_ATOMS: atom_id res chain seq x y z
N MET A 1 -3.03 -49.49 -17.96
CA MET A 1 -3.11 -48.84 -16.64
C MET A 1 -2.09 -47.73 -16.44
N LYS A 2 -0.78 -47.96 -16.61
CA LYS A 2 0.27 -46.93 -16.42
C LYS A 2 0.11 -45.68 -17.30
N LYS A 3 -0.33 -45.83 -18.56
CA LYS A 3 -0.59 -44.70 -19.48
C LYS A 3 -1.75 -43.79 -19.01
N ILE A 4 -2.80 -44.38 -18.43
CA ILE A 4 -3.98 -43.63 -17.93
C ILE A 4 -3.60 -42.76 -16.74
N ILE A 5 -2.74 -43.25 -15.84
CA ILE A 5 -2.23 -42.48 -14.70
C ILE A 5 -1.37 -41.29 -15.16
N ILE A 6 -0.55 -41.49 -16.19
CA ILE A 6 0.28 -40.41 -16.78
C ILE A 6 -0.61 -39.33 -17.41
N TYR A 7 -1.66 -39.70 -18.15
CA TYR A 7 -2.60 -38.72 -18.70
C TYR A 7 -3.35 -37.96 -17.61
N LEU A 8 -3.83 -38.64 -16.56
CA LEU A 8 -4.47 -38.00 -15.41
C LEU A 8 -3.53 -37.03 -14.68
N SER A 9 -2.26 -37.38 -14.51
CA SER A 9 -1.28 -36.47 -13.88
C SER A 9 -0.92 -35.28 -14.75
N LEU A 10 -0.81 -35.47 -16.08
CA LEU A 10 -0.54 -34.36 -17.02
C LEU A 10 -1.72 -33.41 -17.14
N THR A 11 -2.96 -33.91 -17.17
CA THR A 11 -4.15 -33.06 -17.23
C THR A 11 -4.36 -32.28 -15.94
N LEU A 12 -4.05 -32.88 -14.78
CA LEU A 12 -4.12 -32.20 -13.49
C LEU A 12 -3.08 -31.08 -13.38
N PHE A 13 -1.88 -31.30 -13.92
CA PHE A 13 -0.81 -30.29 -13.95
C PHE A 13 -1.16 -29.10 -14.86
N LEU A 14 -1.83 -29.33 -16.00
CA LEU A 14 -2.28 -28.27 -16.90
C LEU A 14 -3.42 -27.41 -16.32
N ILE A 15 -4.27 -27.98 -15.46
CA ILE A 15 -5.34 -27.22 -14.78
C ILE A 15 -4.74 -26.29 -13.71
N ILE A 16 -3.67 -26.72 -13.03
CA ILE A 16 -3.01 -25.92 -11.97
C ILE A 16 -2.28 -24.70 -12.55
N THR A 17 -1.74 -24.77 -13.78
CA THR A 17 -1.05 -23.63 -14.40
C THR A 17 -1.98 -22.53 -14.92
N GLN A 18 -3.27 -22.84 -15.16
CA GLN A 18 -4.25 -21.84 -15.60
C GLN A 18 -4.84 -21.00 -14.46
N PHE A 19 -4.59 -21.34 -13.20
CA PHE A 19 -5.10 -20.61 -12.04
C PHE A 19 -4.20 -19.45 -11.57
N SER A 20 -3.18 -19.10 -12.36
CA SER A 20 -2.22 -18.03 -12.07
C SER A 20 -2.38 -16.84 -13.01
N SER A 21 -3.54 -16.18 -13.01
CA SER A 21 -3.65 -14.76 -13.37
C SER A 21 -5.10 -14.30 -13.28
N ASN A 22 -5.47 -13.68 -12.16
CA ASN A 22 -6.40 -12.54 -12.14
C ASN A 22 -6.41 -11.93 -10.73
N SER A 23 -5.25 -11.41 -10.31
CA SER A 23 -5.25 -10.27 -9.40
C SER A 23 -5.30 -9.04 -10.29
N GLU A 24 -6.50 -8.69 -10.74
CA GLU A 24 -6.75 -7.35 -11.23
C GLU A 24 -6.62 -6.44 -10.00
N LYS A 25 -5.42 -5.93 -9.77
CA LYS A 25 -5.23 -4.78 -8.89
C LYS A 25 -6.02 -3.66 -9.54
N THR A 26 -7.26 -3.48 -9.12
CA THR A 26 -8.07 -2.33 -9.47
C THR A 26 -7.28 -1.10 -9.06
N LYS A 27 -6.58 -0.51 -10.02
CA LYS A 27 -5.88 0.76 -9.88
C LYS A 27 -6.98 1.77 -9.65
N LEU A 28 -7.23 2.09 -8.38
CA LEU A 28 -8.23 3.07 -8.00
C LEU A 28 -7.90 4.36 -8.76
N THR A 29 -8.72 4.69 -9.74
CA THR A 29 -8.50 5.86 -10.58
C THR A 29 -9.04 7.05 -9.79
N TYR A 30 -8.22 7.58 -8.90
CA TYR A 30 -8.49 8.84 -8.19
C TYR A 30 -8.63 9.95 -9.23
N THR A 31 -9.86 10.26 -9.64
CA THR A 31 -10.11 11.10 -10.83
C THR A 31 -10.01 12.60 -10.54
N SER A 32 -9.95 13.02 -9.28
CA SER A 32 -9.44 14.34 -8.91
C SER A 32 -9.16 14.37 -7.41
N ILE A 33 -7.93 14.72 -7.05
CA ILE A 33 -7.62 15.10 -5.66
C ILE A 33 -8.34 16.44 -5.41
N PRO A 34 -9.13 16.59 -4.33
CA PRO A 34 -9.85 17.83 -4.06
C PRO A 34 -8.87 19.00 -3.83
N GLU A 35 -9.27 20.23 -4.17
CA GLU A 35 -8.45 21.44 -3.97
C GLU A 35 -8.01 21.64 -2.51
N THR A 36 -8.74 21.05 -1.56
CA THR A 36 -8.45 21.05 -0.12
C THR A 36 -7.37 20.04 0.29
N PHE A 37 -6.85 19.22 -0.63
CA PHE A 37 -5.78 18.28 -0.32
C PHE A 37 -4.46 19.04 -0.17
N VAL A 38 -4.01 19.17 1.08
CA VAL A 38 -2.70 19.73 1.41
C VAL A 38 -1.73 18.57 1.59
N PHE A 39 -0.70 18.53 0.74
CA PHE A 39 0.42 17.60 0.87
C PHE A 39 1.51 18.23 1.74
N ASP A 40 1.89 17.58 2.84
CA ASP A 40 2.92 18.07 3.77
C ASP A 40 4.26 17.32 3.67
N GLY A 41 4.47 16.54 2.60
CA GLY A 41 5.71 15.79 2.39
C GLY A 41 5.63 14.40 2.99
N CYS A 42 6.63 14.01 3.77
CA CYS A 42 6.58 12.82 4.62
C CYS A 42 6.16 13.14 6.07
N SER A 43 5.40 14.22 6.26
CA SER A 43 4.87 14.76 7.51
C SER A 43 5.93 14.92 8.62
N MET A 44 6.14 13.87 9.42
CA MET A 44 7.07 13.84 10.57
C MET A 44 8.43 13.21 10.24
N PHE A 45 8.61 12.75 9.00
CA PHE A 45 9.87 12.26 8.47
C PHE A 45 10.49 13.29 7.53
N PRO A 46 11.83 13.36 7.44
CA PRO A 46 12.47 14.22 6.45
C PRO A 46 12.08 13.78 5.04
N ASP A 47 12.02 14.73 4.10
CA ASP A 47 11.81 14.40 2.70
C ASP A 47 13.10 13.82 2.08
N GLY A 48 12.92 12.96 1.08
CA GLY A 48 14.04 12.30 0.41
C GLY A 48 13.64 11.65 -0.91
N ASN A 49 14.44 10.68 -1.38
CA ASN A 49 14.17 9.95 -2.63
C ASN A 49 12.94 9.02 -2.57
N TYR A 50 12.24 9.01 -1.44
CA TYR A 50 10.99 8.30 -1.16
C TYR A 50 9.78 9.23 -1.04
N LEU A 51 9.92 10.52 -1.37
CA LEU A 51 8.82 11.49 -1.31
C LEU A 51 7.58 11.02 -2.10
N ASP A 52 7.79 10.35 -3.23
CA ASP A 52 6.72 9.75 -4.03
C ASP A 52 5.97 8.62 -3.30
N CYS A 53 6.65 7.87 -2.42
CA CYS A 53 6.02 6.87 -1.56
C CYS A 53 5.09 7.52 -0.54
N CYS A 54 5.55 8.60 0.11
CA CYS A 54 4.73 9.39 1.05
C CYS A 54 3.53 10.02 0.33
N THR A 55 3.77 10.63 -0.85
CA THR A 55 2.70 11.20 -1.70
C THR A 55 1.63 10.18 -2.06
N ASN A 56 2.01 8.93 -2.33
CA ASN A 56 1.04 7.89 -2.63
C ASN A 56 0.29 7.42 -1.38
N HIS A 57 0.97 7.33 -0.25
CA HIS A 57 0.38 6.97 1.04
C HIS A 57 -0.63 8.01 1.52
N ASP A 58 -0.34 9.30 1.34
CA ASP A 58 -1.26 10.39 1.72
C ASP A 58 -2.58 10.34 0.96
N LYS A 59 -2.58 9.88 -0.30
CA LYS A 59 -3.82 9.73 -1.07
C LYS A 59 -4.76 8.74 -0.38
N THR A 60 -4.28 7.54 -0.07
CA THR A 60 -5.09 6.53 0.60
C THR A 60 -5.45 6.97 2.02
N TYR A 61 -4.53 7.61 2.74
CA TYR A 61 -4.77 8.17 4.06
C TYR A 61 -5.82 9.28 4.07
N TYR A 62 -5.89 10.12 3.05
CA TYR A 62 -6.90 11.17 2.94
C TYR A 62 -8.32 10.60 2.90
N PHE A 63 -8.56 9.62 2.01
CA PHE A 63 -9.88 9.02 1.87
C PHE A 63 -10.22 8.08 3.04
N GLY A 64 -9.21 7.44 3.62
CA GLY A 64 -9.40 6.42 4.65
C GLY A 64 -10.09 5.16 4.11
N GLY A 65 -10.81 4.45 4.98
CA GLY A 65 -11.38 3.13 4.68
C GLY A 65 -11.37 2.21 5.90
N THR A 66 -11.34 0.90 5.67
CA THR A 66 -11.33 -0.10 6.74
C THR A 66 -9.96 -0.20 7.43
N TYR A 67 -9.90 -0.88 8.57
CA TYR A 67 -8.63 -1.22 9.23
C TYR A 67 -7.67 -1.99 8.31
N ILE A 68 -8.21 -2.88 7.48
CA ILE A 68 -7.43 -3.68 6.54
C ILE A 68 -6.88 -2.80 5.41
N ASP A 69 -7.65 -1.84 4.92
CA ASP A 69 -7.18 -0.89 3.89
C ASP A 69 -6.04 -0.03 4.43
N ARG A 70 -6.14 0.43 5.68
CA ARG A 70 -5.03 1.11 6.36
C ARG A 70 -3.79 0.23 6.43
N PHE A 71 -3.94 -1.02 6.87
CA PHE A 71 -2.82 -1.96 6.95
C PHE A 71 -2.16 -2.21 5.58
N ARG A 72 -2.95 -2.33 4.52
CA ARG A 72 -2.43 -2.44 3.14
C ARG A 72 -1.68 -1.18 2.72
N SER A 73 -2.27 0.00 2.95
CA SER A 73 -1.64 1.30 2.68
C SER A 73 -0.27 1.42 3.36
N ASP A 74 -0.17 1.05 4.63
CA ASP A 74 1.08 1.12 5.40
C ASP A 74 2.13 0.12 4.88
N ASN A 75 1.72 -1.08 4.49
CA ASN A 75 2.62 -2.06 3.86
C ASN A 75 3.10 -1.59 2.49
N GLU A 76 2.26 -0.93 1.71
CA GLU A 76 2.66 -0.34 0.42
C GLU A 76 3.69 0.77 0.61
N LEU A 77 3.52 1.63 1.63
CA LEU A 77 4.55 2.61 2.02
C LEU A 77 5.87 1.92 2.37
N PHE A 78 5.83 0.90 3.24
CA PHE A 78 7.01 0.12 3.60
C PHE A 78 7.72 -0.44 2.36
N SER A 79 6.98 -1.15 1.50
CA SER A 79 7.56 -1.78 0.31
C SER A 79 8.14 -0.75 -0.66
N CYS A 80 7.44 0.37 -0.86
CA CYS A 80 7.91 1.45 -1.72
C CYS A 80 9.22 2.04 -1.20
N VAL A 81 9.28 2.44 0.08
CA VAL A 81 10.48 3.01 0.70
C VAL A 81 11.63 2.00 0.67
N TYR A 82 11.38 0.75 1.05
CA TYR A 82 12.40 -0.30 1.05
C TYR A 82 12.99 -0.53 -0.36
N SER A 83 12.15 -0.47 -1.39
CA SER A 83 12.56 -0.66 -2.79
C SER A 83 13.49 0.43 -3.33
N LYS A 84 13.57 1.60 -2.66
CA LYS A 84 14.50 2.67 -3.02
C LYS A 84 15.98 2.29 -2.81
N GLY A 85 16.26 1.15 -2.17
CA GLY A 85 17.50 0.38 -2.32
C GLY A 85 18.70 0.82 -1.49
N ASN A 86 18.83 2.11 -1.14
CA ASN A 86 19.94 2.60 -0.33
C ASN A 86 19.86 2.11 1.14
N ILE A 87 20.98 2.17 1.86
CA ILE A 87 21.07 1.68 3.25
C ILE A 87 20.10 2.41 4.18
N LEU A 88 19.96 3.72 4.04
CA LEU A 88 19.07 4.54 4.86
C LEU A 88 17.60 4.12 4.68
N ASN A 89 17.17 3.84 3.45
CA ASN A 89 15.80 3.45 3.12
C ASN A 89 15.42 2.09 3.70
N LYS A 90 16.38 1.16 3.80
CA LYS A 90 16.16 -0.13 4.46
C LYS A 90 15.90 0.03 5.96
N PHE A 91 16.47 1.06 6.60
CA PHE A 91 16.17 1.40 7.99
C PHE A 91 14.90 2.25 8.12
N LEU A 92 14.68 3.21 7.21
CA LEU A 92 13.51 4.09 7.24
C LEU A 92 12.21 3.35 6.99
N ALA A 93 12.17 2.38 6.07
CA ALA A 93 10.94 1.64 5.75
C ALA A 93 10.26 1.02 7.00
N PRO A 94 10.93 0.21 7.84
CA PRO A 94 10.32 -0.32 9.05
C PRO A 94 9.99 0.77 10.08
N THR A 95 10.83 1.80 10.22
CA THR A 95 10.58 2.92 11.15
C THR A 95 9.33 3.71 10.74
N MET A 96 9.18 4.03 9.46
CA MET A 96 8.01 4.68 8.89
C MET A 96 6.76 3.83 9.08
N TRP A 97 6.85 2.52 8.79
CA TRP A 97 5.74 1.60 9.01
C TRP A 97 5.24 1.64 10.46
N VAL A 98 6.15 1.49 11.44
CA VAL A 98 5.79 1.59 12.87
C VAL A 98 5.21 2.97 13.19
N GLY A 99 5.84 4.04 12.70
CA GLY A 99 5.40 5.41 12.88
C GLY A 99 3.96 5.63 12.41
N VAL A 100 3.60 5.21 11.19
CA VAL A 100 2.24 5.38 10.66
C VAL A 100 1.22 4.46 11.33
N ARG A 101 1.63 3.27 11.83
CA ARG A 101 0.75 2.38 12.62
C ARG A 101 0.39 2.98 13.97
N LEU A 102 1.34 3.64 14.63
CA LEU A 102 1.14 4.19 15.97
C LEU A 102 0.61 5.63 15.94
N GLY A 103 1.09 6.48 15.04
CA GLY A 103 0.75 7.90 14.96
C GLY A 103 -0.36 8.24 13.96
N GLY A 104 -0.64 7.36 13.00
CA GLY A 104 -1.63 7.61 11.93
C GLY A 104 -3.06 7.11 12.23
N ALA A 105 -3.38 6.79 13.49
CA ALA A 105 -4.70 6.26 13.84
C ALA A 105 -5.79 7.35 13.72
N PRO A 106 -7.05 6.99 13.36
CA PRO A 106 -8.11 7.96 13.10
C PRO A 106 -8.56 8.76 14.34
N ILE A 107 -8.14 8.35 15.54
CA ILE A 107 -8.47 9.01 16.80
C ILE A 107 -7.60 10.23 17.10
N PHE A 108 -6.44 10.38 16.44
CA PHE A 108 -5.53 11.50 16.69
C PHE A 108 -6.00 12.74 15.94
N PRO A 109 -5.84 13.96 16.49
CA PRO A 109 -6.21 15.19 15.80
C PRO A 109 -5.08 15.70 14.90
N THR A 110 -4.58 14.87 13.97
CA THR A 110 -3.47 15.23 13.07
C THR A 110 -3.94 15.31 11.61
N SER A 111 -3.27 16.14 10.80
CA SER A 111 -3.53 16.31 9.37
C SER A 111 -3.11 15.10 8.52
N TYR A 112 -2.41 14.13 9.10
CA TYR A 112 -1.92 12.91 8.43
C TYR A 112 -2.51 11.64 9.05
N ARG A 113 -3.60 11.74 9.82
CA ARG A 113 -4.30 10.56 10.37
C ARG A 113 -5.08 9.82 9.29
N TRP A 114 -5.41 8.56 9.54
CA TRP A 114 -6.31 7.80 8.67
C TRP A 114 -7.69 8.49 8.49
N GLY A 115 -8.04 8.77 7.24
CA GLY A 115 -9.29 9.40 6.82
C GLY A 115 -9.40 10.88 7.18
N PHE A 116 -8.29 11.63 7.22
CA PHE A 116 -8.26 13.05 7.59
C PHE A 116 -9.04 13.96 6.62
N GLY A 117 -9.15 13.57 5.35
CA GLY A 117 -9.95 14.29 4.35
C GLY A 117 -11.45 14.28 4.61
N ARG A 118 -11.93 13.45 5.56
CA ARG A 118 -13.34 13.43 5.97
C ARG A 118 -13.73 14.59 6.88
N ASP A 119 -12.76 15.27 7.48
CA ASP A 119 -13.00 16.42 8.37
C ASP A 119 -13.08 17.74 7.61
N LEU A 120 -12.66 17.76 6.34
CA LEU A 120 -12.65 18.95 5.47
C LEU A 120 -13.99 19.15 4.73
N LYS A 121 -15.06 18.49 5.18
CA LYS A 121 -16.41 18.57 4.62
C LYS A 121 -17.34 19.40 5.49
#